data_AF-A0AB37IIB2-F1
#
_entry.id   AF-A0AB37IIB2-F1
#
_cell.length_a   1.000
_cell.length_b   1.000
_cell.length_c   1.000
_cell.angle_alpha   90.00
_cell.angle_beta   90.00
_cell.angle_gamma   90.00
#
_symmetry.space_group_name_H-M   'P 1'
#
loop_
_entity.id
_entity.type
_entity.pdbx_description
1 polymer ?
#
loop_
_entity_poly.entity_id
_entity_poly.type
_entity_poly.pdbx_seq_one_letter_code
_entity_poly.pdbx_strand_id
1 'polypeptide(L)'
;MNLFERSYMLLALAYGLADAGDFKAVGEEGKKNYQLLFSTFIKMLENDEQEALIDREKKPAIIDSLKRTIKFYEMKNPKELQQMMENMKKDDPTDFIIFPAYITKKIQDHVFGLILYRKEGHYLVAMIDKLEDTNSDRPSGVFTTILPEKLSTLSKIIFQTKFEHHKDSRCNTAKVIQQLGEEKIDPTYLNLSMRGYNGMANCTVKELFGTFRVVLYNCQKSIFQETIATGLKKLPVELKSRTIKPKVGNTRDNRKMLLEAFIKEARFNKKQVSALTHLYNVYLELKEQREKRIAENPYYFLEYSQGEFTASFTNSIINDSSSPLTFKKSQSFDNFKVFTSSKRQLTNLGEILKGILDEENIRKNLHHLTRNASINASVKNELHTRKQLTSDDKNLSVSNNKKNDCIDYYSKMDVKSK
;
A
#
# COMPACT_ATOMS: atom_id res chain seq x y z
N MET A 1 -3.75 -10.68 25.17
CA MET A 1 -5.09 -11.16 24.79
C MET A 1 -5.01 -12.58 24.28
N ASN A 2 -5.89 -13.46 24.74
CA ASN A 2 -6.07 -14.79 24.17
C ASN A 2 -6.78 -14.72 22.80
N LEU A 3 -6.92 -15.86 22.12
CA LEU A 3 -7.51 -15.93 20.77
C LEU A 3 -8.95 -15.42 20.70
N PHE A 4 -9.78 -15.77 21.68
CA PHE A 4 -11.19 -15.35 21.73
C PHE A 4 -11.29 -13.83 21.91
N GLU A 5 -10.57 -13.27 22.88
CA GLU A 5 -10.55 -11.81 23.13
C GLU A 5 -10.08 -11.03 21.90
N ARG A 6 -9.05 -11.55 21.22
CA ARG A 6 -8.52 -10.95 20.00
C ARG A 6 -9.54 -11.01 18.86
N SER A 7 -10.20 -12.14 18.68
CA SER A 7 -11.25 -12.32 17.66
C SER A 7 -12.43 -11.40 17.92
N TYR A 8 -12.84 -11.29 19.19
CA TYR A 8 -13.91 -10.39 19.62
C TYR A 8 -13.57 -8.92 19.30
N MET A 9 -12.36 -8.47 19.66
CA MET A 9 -11.87 -7.13 19.36
C MET A 9 -11.83 -6.84 17.85
N LEU A 10 -11.23 -7.74 17.05
CA LEU A 10 -11.15 -7.58 15.60
C LEU A 10 -12.53 -7.49 14.97
N LEU A 11 -13.47 -8.34 15.40
CA LEU A 11 -14.83 -8.34 14.87
C LEU A 11 -15.59 -7.07 15.24
N ALA A 12 -15.49 -6.63 16.50
CA ALA A 12 -16.11 -5.39 16.97
C ALA A 12 -15.57 -4.16 16.23
N LEU A 13 -14.25 -4.05 16.04
CA LEU A 13 -13.63 -2.99 15.24
C LEU A 13 -14.08 -3.04 13.77
N ALA A 14 -14.14 -4.24 13.19
CA ALA A 14 -14.61 -4.42 11.82
C ALA A 14 -16.06 -3.93 11.64
N TYR A 15 -16.93 -4.20 12.61
CA TYR A 15 -18.32 -3.74 12.63
C TYR A 15 -18.47 -2.26 13.00
N GLY A 16 -17.43 -1.66 13.59
CA GLY A 16 -17.48 -0.30 14.12
C GLY A 16 -18.29 -0.23 15.40
N LEU A 17 -18.20 -1.25 16.24
CA LEU A 17 -18.80 -1.35 17.59
C LEU A 17 -17.71 -1.33 18.68
N ALA A 18 -16.54 -0.80 18.34
CA ALA A 18 -15.42 -0.68 19.25
C ALA A 18 -14.53 0.49 18.83
N ASP A 19 -13.79 0.99 19.82
CA ASP A 19 -12.68 1.90 19.64
C ASP A 19 -11.33 1.15 19.73
N ALA A 20 -10.36 1.62 18.96
CA ALA A 20 -9.03 1.06 18.82
C ALA A 20 -8.03 1.63 19.84
N GLY A 21 -8.44 2.47 20.80
CA GLY A 21 -7.57 3.16 21.77
C GLY A 21 -6.42 2.30 22.30
N ASP A 22 -6.71 1.07 22.75
CA ASP A 22 -5.71 0.12 23.26
C ASP A 22 -5.29 -0.98 22.25
N PHE A 23 -5.78 -0.93 21.03
CA PHE A 23 -5.43 -1.90 19.98
C PHE A 23 -3.95 -1.74 19.58
N LYS A 24 -3.17 -2.81 19.73
CA LYS A 24 -1.77 -2.83 19.29
C LYS A 24 -1.71 -3.10 17.79
N ALA A 25 -1.29 -2.11 17.00
CA ALA A 25 -1.07 -2.25 15.56
C ALA A 25 0.34 -2.76 15.22
N VAL A 26 1.32 -2.61 16.12
CA VAL A 26 2.72 -2.96 15.86
C VAL A 26 3.30 -3.85 16.96
N GLY A 27 4.54 -4.31 16.76
CA GLY A 27 5.23 -5.18 17.70
C GLY A 27 4.62 -6.58 17.75
N GLU A 28 4.94 -7.33 18.81
CA GLU A 28 4.51 -8.73 18.93
C GLU A 28 2.99 -8.90 19.00
N GLU A 29 2.30 -8.01 19.72
CA GLU A 29 0.83 -8.06 19.78
C GLU A 29 0.18 -7.59 18.47
N GLY A 30 0.75 -6.60 17.78
CA GLY A 30 0.31 -6.18 16.45
C GLY A 30 0.50 -7.25 15.38
N LYS A 31 1.63 -7.96 15.43
CA LYS A 31 1.88 -9.16 14.62
C LYS A 31 0.76 -10.19 14.80
N LYS A 32 0.46 -10.60 16.04
CA LYS A 32 -0.62 -11.56 16.32
C LYS A 32 -1.98 -11.06 15.84
N ASN A 33 -2.27 -9.75 16.00
CA ASN A 33 -3.50 -9.13 15.53
C ASN A 33 -3.67 -9.25 14.01
N TYR A 34 -2.67 -8.83 13.25
CA TYR A 34 -2.79 -8.81 11.80
C TYR A 34 -2.65 -10.20 11.18
N GLN A 35 -1.83 -11.09 11.74
CA GLN A 35 -1.80 -12.49 11.29
C GLN A 35 -3.16 -13.17 11.46
N LEU A 36 -3.85 -12.93 12.58
CA LEU A 36 -5.22 -13.45 12.79
C LEU A 36 -6.21 -12.82 11.80
N LEU A 37 -6.13 -11.50 11.57
CA LEU A 37 -7.01 -10.81 10.63
C LEU A 37 -6.86 -11.37 9.20
N PHE A 38 -5.63 -11.48 8.70
CA PHE A 38 -5.38 -12.00 7.35
C PHE A 38 -5.69 -13.50 7.24
N SER A 39 -5.44 -14.29 8.30
CA SER A 39 -5.90 -15.70 8.33
C SER A 39 -7.42 -15.80 8.26
N THR A 40 -8.13 -14.85 8.87
CA THR A 40 -9.59 -14.79 8.78
C THR A 40 -10.05 -14.44 7.37
N PHE A 41 -9.33 -13.58 6.64
CA PHE A 41 -9.63 -13.32 5.22
C PHE A 41 -9.43 -14.57 4.35
N ILE A 42 -8.40 -15.37 4.62
CA ILE A 42 -8.22 -16.68 3.96
C ILE A 42 -9.45 -17.56 4.23
N LYS A 43 -9.89 -17.66 5.49
CA LYS A 43 -11.07 -18.45 5.86
C LYS A 43 -12.36 -17.96 5.21
N MET A 44 -12.52 -16.66 5.01
CA MET A 44 -13.65 -16.12 4.26
C MET A 44 -13.67 -16.64 2.82
N LEU A 45 -12.51 -16.72 2.16
CA LEU A 45 -12.40 -17.24 0.79
C LEU A 45 -12.60 -18.76 0.72
N GLU A 46 -12.05 -19.50 1.68
CA GLU A 46 -12.24 -20.95 1.78
C GLU A 46 -13.72 -21.32 2.00
N ASN A 47 -14.44 -20.51 2.77
CA ASN A 47 -15.86 -20.72 3.07
C ASN A 47 -16.82 -20.16 2.01
N ASP A 48 -16.32 -19.42 1.01
CA ASP A 48 -17.12 -18.77 -0.02
C ASP A 48 -17.60 -19.76 -1.09
N GLU A 49 -18.36 -20.79 -0.74
CA GLU A 49 -18.78 -21.84 -1.69
C GLU A 49 -19.62 -21.30 -2.87
N GLN A 50 -20.33 -20.18 -2.63
CA GLN A 50 -21.22 -19.53 -3.59
C GLN A 50 -20.50 -18.51 -4.50
N GLU A 51 -19.19 -18.32 -4.33
CA GLU A 51 -18.39 -17.38 -5.14
C GLU A 51 -18.91 -15.93 -5.04
N ALA A 52 -19.47 -15.58 -3.89
CA ALA A 52 -20.02 -14.25 -3.62
C ALA A 52 -18.91 -13.18 -3.49
N LEU A 53 -17.70 -13.58 -3.12
CA LEU A 53 -16.55 -12.70 -3.01
C LEU A 53 -15.70 -12.69 -4.27
N ILE A 54 -15.41 -13.88 -4.82
CA ILE A 54 -14.53 -14.03 -5.98
C ILE A 54 -14.73 -15.39 -6.65
N ASP A 55 -14.52 -15.41 -7.96
CA ASP A 55 -14.51 -16.63 -8.79
C ASP A 55 -13.60 -17.71 -8.17
N ARG A 56 -14.09 -18.96 -8.16
CA ARG A 56 -13.37 -20.09 -7.55
C ARG A 56 -11.96 -20.29 -8.09
N GLU A 57 -11.75 -20.05 -9.37
CA GLU A 57 -10.45 -20.22 -10.05
C GLU A 57 -9.37 -19.27 -9.51
N LYS A 58 -9.75 -18.09 -9.02
CA LYS A 58 -8.82 -17.06 -8.51
C LYS A 58 -8.49 -17.25 -7.03
N LYS A 59 -9.32 -17.99 -6.28
CA LYS A 59 -9.17 -18.17 -4.83
C LYS A 59 -7.79 -18.70 -4.41
N PRO A 60 -7.21 -19.74 -5.04
CA PRO A 60 -5.92 -20.27 -4.61
C PRO A 60 -4.81 -19.22 -4.66
N ALA A 61 -4.72 -18.45 -5.75
CA ALA A 61 -3.70 -17.41 -5.90
C ALA A 61 -3.88 -16.26 -4.89
N ILE A 62 -5.11 -15.82 -4.65
CA ILE A 62 -5.42 -14.78 -3.65
C ILE A 62 -5.10 -15.27 -2.23
N ILE A 63 -5.42 -16.54 -1.91
CA ILE A 63 -5.05 -17.17 -0.64
C ILE A 63 -3.53 -17.19 -0.47
N ASP A 64 -2.77 -17.52 -1.51
CA ASP A 64 -1.31 -17.53 -1.45
C ASP A 64 -0.72 -16.11 -1.26
N SER A 65 -1.32 -15.08 -1.85
CA SER A 65 -0.99 -13.66 -1.59
C SER A 65 -1.28 -13.25 -0.14
N LEU A 66 -2.37 -13.75 0.46
CA LEU A 66 -2.64 -13.53 1.88
C LEU A 66 -1.67 -14.29 2.79
N LYS A 67 -1.28 -15.53 2.45
CA LYS A 67 -0.20 -16.25 3.17
C LYS A 67 1.13 -15.51 3.08
N ARG A 68 1.44 -14.93 1.92
CA ARG A 68 2.61 -14.06 1.69
C ARG A 68 2.56 -12.83 2.61
N THR A 69 1.40 -12.18 2.69
CA THR A 69 1.12 -11.07 3.62
C THR A 69 1.32 -11.47 5.09
N ILE A 70 0.89 -12.67 5.50
CA ILE A 70 1.13 -13.18 6.86
C ILE A 70 2.63 -13.43 7.11
N LYS A 71 3.34 -13.99 6.12
CA LYS A 71 4.76 -14.32 6.22
C LYS A 71 5.66 -13.09 6.42
N PHE A 72 5.25 -11.92 5.94
CA PHE A 72 5.94 -10.65 6.21
C PHE A 72 6.23 -10.41 7.70
N TYR A 73 5.28 -10.76 8.58
CA TYR A 73 5.44 -10.55 10.01
C TYR A 73 6.54 -11.44 10.64
N GLU A 74 6.87 -12.57 10.01
CA GLU A 74 7.93 -13.49 10.45
C GLU A 74 9.32 -13.15 9.94
N MET A 75 9.42 -12.26 8.93
CA MET A 75 10.70 -11.94 8.31
C MET A 75 11.68 -11.29 9.27
N LYS A 76 12.96 -11.63 9.16
CA LYS A 76 13.99 -11.16 10.10
C LYS A 76 14.76 -9.95 9.58
N ASN A 77 14.72 -9.68 8.28
CA ASN A 77 15.42 -8.56 7.68
C ASN A 77 14.71 -8.04 6.42
N PRO A 78 15.02 -6.81 5.96
CA PRO A 78 14.43 -6.24 4.75
C PRO A 78 14.76 -6.99 3.45
N LYS A 79 15.87 -7.75 3.41
CA LYS A 79 16.28 -8.48 2.21
C LYS A 79 15.34 -9.65 1.90
N GLU A 80 14.84 -10.33 2.93
CA GLU A 80 13.78 -11.35 2.77
C GLU A 80 12.51 -10.76 2.16
N LEU A 81 12.14 -9.53 2.55
CA LEU A 81 11.00 -8.82 1.99
C LEU A 81 11.25 -8.41 0.53
N GLN A 82 12.44 -7.90 0.23
CA GLN A 82 12.84 -7.57 -1.14
C GLN A 82 12.74 -8.79 -2.05
N GLN A 83 13.34 -9.92 -1.65
CA GLN A 83 13.27 -11.17 -2.42
C GLN A 83 11.84 -11.65 -2.62
N MET A 84 10.99 -11.51 -1.60
CA MET A 84 9.57 -11.85 -1.72
C MET A 84 8.86 -10.98 -2.76
N MET A 85 9.15 -9.68 -2.84
CA MET A 85 8.62 -8.76 -3.85
C MET A 85 9.18 -9.05 -5.25
N GLU A 86 10.46 -9.42 -5.37
CA GLU A 86 11.12 -9.83 -6.61
C GLU A 86 10.57 -11.16 -7.16
N ASN A 87 10.01 -12.02 -6.31
CA ASN A 87 9.44 -13.31 -6.70
C ASN A 87 7.93 -13.26 -7.00
N MET A 88 7.32 -12.08 -6.96
CA MET A 88 5.91 -11.92 -7.37
C MET A 88 5.78 -12.05 -8.88
N LYS A 89 4.67 -12.62 -9.35
CA LYS A 89 4.26 -12.63 -10.74
C LYS A 89 4.00 -11.20 -11.21
N LYS A 90 4.48 -10.90 -12.41
CA LYS A 90 4.24 -9.61 -13.05
C LYS A 90 2.84 -9.59 -13.64
N ASP A 91 2.19 -8.43 -13.56
CA ASP A 91 0.93 -8.14 -14.24
C ASP A 91 -0.27 -9.02 -13.84
N ASP A 92 -0.12 -9.81 -12.77
CA ASP A 92 -1.16 -10.65 -12.20
C ASP A 92 -1.86 -9.90 -11.04
N PRO A 93 -3.16 -9.55 -11.15
CA PRO A 93 -3.86 -8.85 -10.08
C PRO A 93 -4.11 -9.74 -8.85
N THR A 94 -3.94 -11.06 -8.96
CA THR A 94 -4.08 -12.01 -7.85
C THR A 94 -2.78 -12.17 -7.04
N ASP A 95 -1.63 -11.74 -7.56
CA ASP A 95 -0.34 -11.78 -6.86
C ASP A 95 -0.01 -10.41 -6.24
N PHE A 96 -0.23 -10.29 -4.93
CA PHE A 96 -0.12 -9.02 -4.19
C PHE A 96 0.44 -9.22 -2.77
N ILE A 97 0.80 -8.11 -2.12
CA ILE A 97 1.05 -8.07 -0.67
C ILE A 97 0.29 -6.90 -0.07
N ILE A 98 -0.39 -7.11 1.05
CA ILE A 98 -1.06 -6.04 1.81
C ILE A 98 -0.18 -5.65 3.01
N PHE A 99 -0.02 -4.36 3.27
CA PHE A 99 0.65 -3.88 4.49
C PHE A 99 -0.19 -2.83 5.21
N PRO A 100 -0.28 -2.86 6.55
CA PRO A 100 -0.69 -1.69 7.29
C PRO A 100 0.42 -0.64 7.22
N ALA A 101 0.02 0.62 7.05
CA ALA A 101 0.90 1.77 7.11
C ALA A 101 0.23 2.90 7.87
N TYR A 102 1.02 3.85 8.37
CA TYR A 102 0.56 4.77 9.41
C TYR A 102 0.90 6.21 9.11
N ILE A 103 0.02 7.08 9.61
CA ILE A 103 0.27 8.50 9.82
C ILE A 103 0.06 8.78 11.30
N THR A 104 1.13 9.21 11.96
CA THR A 104 1.02 9.70 13.34
C THR A 104 0.55 11.14 13.33
N LYS A 105 -0.46 11.48 14.12
CA LYS A 105 -0.98 12.86 14.24
C LYS A 105 -0.90 13.32 15.68
N LYS A 106 -1.10 14.63 15.91
CA LYS A 106 -1.13 15.19 17.27
C LYS A 106 -2.23 14.54 18.12
N ILE A 107 -3.45 14.50 17.57
CA ILE A 107 -4.64 14.01 18.26
C ILE A 107 -4.71 12.49 18.07
N GLN A 108 -5.15 12.02 16.92
CA GLN A 108 -5.40 10.59 16.68
C GLN A 108 -4.63 10.09 15.47
N ASP A 109 -3.89 8.99 15.64
CA ASP A 109 -3.15 8.37 14.55
C ASP A 109 -4.10 7.70 13.55
N HIS A 110 -3.64 7.54 12.32
CA HIS A 110 -4.39 6.88 11.27
C HIS A 110 -3.63 5.69 10.70
N VAL A 111 -4.35 4.62 10.41
CA VAL A 111 -3.85 3.46 9.68
C VAL A 111 -4.53 3.44 8.33
N PHE A 112 -3.82 3.14 7.26
CA PHE A 112 -4.36 2.88 5.93
C PHE A 112 -3.76 1.58 5.40
N GLY A 113 -4.39 1.02 4.36
CA GLY A 113 -3.87 -0.18 3.72
C GLY A 113 -2.99 0.15 2.52
N LEU A 114 -1.85 -0.50 2.42
CA LEU A 114 -1.03 -0.55 1.22
C LEU A 114 -1.28 -1.86 0.48
N ILE A 115 -1.30 -1.79 -0.84
CA ILE A 115 -1.29 -2.97 -1.72
C ILE A 115 -0.10 -2.82 -2.66
N LEU A 116 0.80 -3.80 -2.65
CA LEU A 116 1.91 -3.87 -3.57
C LEU A 116 1.60 -4.88 -4.68
N TYR A 117 1.83 -4.45 -5.92
CA TYR A 117 1.78 -5.28 -7.12
C TYR A 117 3.10 -5.17 -7.88
N ARG A 118 3.49 -6.25 -8.56
CA ARG A 118 4.58 -6.22 -9.53
C ARG A 118 4.03 -6.08 -10.95
N LYS A 119 4.62 -5.20 -11.72
CA LYS A 119 4.31 -4.94 -13.13
C LYS A 119 5.56 -5.11 -13.99
N GLU A 120 5.40 -5.16 -15.29
CA GLU A 120 6.57 -5.16 -16.17
C GLU A 120 7.38 -3.86 -16.00
N GLY A 121 8.66 -4.00 -15.69
CA GLY A 121 9.58 -2.88 -15.47
C GLY A 121 9.36 -2.00 -14.22
N HIS A 122 8.35 -2.25 -13.38
CA HIS A 122 8.07 -1.42 -12.19
C HIS A 122 7.21 -2.13 -11.13
N TYR A 123 7.02 -1.47 -9.99
CA TYR A 123 6.11 -1.87 -8.92
C TYR A 123 5.04 -0.79 -8.72
N LEU A 124 3.82 -1.22 -8.41
CA LEU A 124 2.74 -0.31 -8.03
C LEU A 124 2.46 -0.47 -6.55
N VAL A 125 2.47 0.64 -5.82
CA VAL A 125 2.04 0.69 -4.42
C VAL A 125 0.77 1.52 -4.34
N ALA A 126 -0.38 0.86 -4.22
CA ALA A 126 -1.66 1.51 -3.99
C ALA A 126 -1.86 1.74 -2.49
N MET A 127 -2.35 2.92 -2.11
CA MET A 127 -2.71 3.29 -0.75
C MET A 127 -4.22 3.47 -0.73
N ILE A 128 -4.90 2.73 0.14
CA ILE A 128 -6.35 2.73 0.28
C ILE A 128 -6.68 3.38 1.62
N ASP A 129 -7.42 4.48 1.56
CA ASP A 129 -7.88 5.23 2.72
C ASP A 129 -9.39 5.47 2.60
N LYS A 130 -10.14 4.78 3.45
CA LYS A 130 -11.59 4.91 3.53
C LYS A 130 -12.03 6.03 4.45
N LEU A 131 -11.12 6.68 5.20
CA LEU A 131 -11.51 7.77 6.07
C LEU A 131 -11.84 9.00 5.21
N GLU A 132 -13.12 9.17 4.95
CA GLU A 132 -13.66 10.32 4.24
C GLU A 132 -13.72 11.49 5.22
N ASP A 133 -12.81 12.46 5.08
CA ASP A 133 -13.03 13.77 5.68
C ASP A 133 -14.26 14.35 4.98
N THR A 134 -15.35 14.60 5.72
CA THR A 134 -16.67 14.99 5.18
C THR A 134 -16.63 16.25 4.33
N ASN A 135 -15.51 16.98 4.36
CA ASN A 135 -15.25 18.20 3.60
C ASN A 135 -14.20 18.04 2.49
N SER A 136 -13.73 16.82 2.19
CA SER A 136 -12.69 16.60 1.18
C SER A 136 -13.21 15.81 -0.01
N ASP A 137 -13.13 16.40 -1.21
CA ASP A 137 -13.31 15.71 -2.51
C ASP A 137 -12.15 14.73 -2.81
N ARG A 138 -11.50 14.18 -1.78
CA ARG A 138 -10.34 13.30 -1.94
C ARG A 138 -10.81 11.87 -2.21
N PRO A 139 -10.38 11.25 -3.31
CA PRO A 139 -10.75 9.87 -3.58
C PRO A 139 -10.11 8.91 -2.56
N SER A 140 -10.74 7.74 -2.40
CA SER A 140 -10.39 6.75 -1.36
C SER A 140 -9.10 5.97 -1.64
N GLY A 141 -8.27 6.45 -2.57
CA GLY A 141 -6.97 5.86 -2.80
C GLY A 141 -6.07 6.65 -3.74
N VAL A 142 -4.79 6.37 -3.62
CA VAL A 142 -3.71 6.86 -4.49
C VAL A 142 -2.80 5.70 -4.86
N PHE A 143 -2.00 5.84 -5.90
CA PHE A 143 -0.91 4.90 -6.14
C PHE A 143 0.38 5.62 -6.49
N THR A 144 1.48 4.90 -6.29
CA THR A 144 2.84 5.35 -6.59
C THR A 144 3.55 4.28 -7.40
N THR A 145 4.23 4.72 -8.46
CA THR A 145 5.06 3.86 -9.31
C THR A 145 6.49 3.85 -8.77
N ILE A 146 7.00 2.66 -8.44
CA ILE A 146 8.35 2.46 -7.89
C ILE A 146 9.19 1.67 -8.90
N LEU A 147 10.34 2.23 -9.28
CA LEU A 147 11.28 1.55 -10.17
C LEU A 147 12.04 0.42 -9.45
N PRO A 148 12.46 -0.65 -10.16
CA PRO A 148 13.14 -1.79 -9.57
C PRO A 148 14.39 -1.44 -8.75
N GLU A 149 15.16 -0.44 -9.16
CA GLU A 149 16.36 0.02 -8.44
C GLU A 149 16.06 0.57 -7.04
N LYS A 150 14.83 1.04 -6.81
CA LYS A 150 14.35 1.57 -5.52
C LYS A 150 13.72 0.51 -4.62
N LEU A 151 13.60 -0.74 -5.10
CA LEU A 151 12.92 -1.81 -4.37
C LEU A 151 13.60 -2.14 -3.03
N SER A 152 14.93 -2.07 -2.98
CA SER A 152 15.68 -2.28 -1.74
C SER A 152 15.36 -1.21 -0.69
N THR A 153 15.15 0.02 -1.12
CA THR A 153 14.80 1.15 -0.24
C THR A 153 13.35 1.04 0.20
N LEU A 154 12.44 0.68 -0.71
CA LEU A 154 11.04 0.39 -0.38
C LEU A 154 10.91 -0.75 0.64
N SER A 155 11.67 -1.84 0.48
CA SER A 155 11.63 -2.97 1.41
C SER A 155 12.11 -2.57 2.80
N LYS A 156 13.17 -1.76 2.91
CA LYS A 156 13.62 -1.18 4.21
C LYS A 156 12.51 -0.37 4.88
N ILE A 157 11.81 0.51 4.13
CA ILE A 157 10.72 1.34 4.68
C ILE A 157 9.55 0.49 5.18
N ILE A 158 9.05 -0.43 4.35
CA ILE A 158 7.92 -1.30 4.71
C ILE A 158 8.30 -2.21 5.87
N PHE A 159 9.53 -2.72 5.91
CA PHE A 159 10.00 -3.57 6.99
C PHE A 159 9.92 -2.90 8.37
N GLN A 160 10.07 -1.57 8.45
CA GLN A 160 9.97 -0.84 9.72
C GLN A 160 8.53 -0.73 10.25
N THR A 161 7.50 -0.91 9.42
CA THR A 161 6.10 -0.68 9.83
C THR A 161 5.54 -1.77 10.75
N LYS A 162 6.21 -2.90 10.92
CA LYS A 162 5.73 -3.95 11.84
C LYS A 162 6.28 -3.84 13.26
N PHE A 163 7.30 -3.00 13.50
CA PHE A 163 7.95 -2.88 14.81
C PHE A 163 7.31 -1.80 15.68
N GLU A 164 7.39 -2.01 17.00
CA GLU A 164 7.11 -0.95 17.96
C GLU A 164 8.27 0.04 17.96
N HIS A 165 7.94 1.33 17.88
CA HIS A 165 8.89 2.43 17.94
C HIS A 165 8.60 3.31 19.16
N HIS A 166 9.43 4.32 19.40
CA HIS A 166 9.16 5.27 20.48
C HIS A 166 7.81 5.97 20.29
N LYS A 167 7.06 6.22 21.36
CA LYS A 167 5.74 6.89 21.31
C LYS A 167 5.76 8.28 20.64
N ASP A 168 6.90 8.96 20.69
CA ASP A 168 7.08 10.28 20.07
C ASP A 168 7.48 10.20 18.59
N SER A 169 7.47 8.99 18.01
CA SER A 169 7.69 8.78 16.58
C SER A 169 6.68 9.59 15.78
N ARG A 170 7.19 10.43 14.89
CA ARG A 170 6.36 11.14 13.91
C ARG A 170 6.65 10.64 12.52
N CYS A 171 5.69 9.96 11.92
CA CYS A 171 5.81 9.41 10.58
C CYS A 171 4.57 9.64 9.71
N ASN A 172 4.81 9.67 8.41
CA ASN A 172 3.79 9.54 7.38
C ASN A 172 4.36 8.57 6.34
N THR A 173 4.11 7.28 6.53
CA THR A 173 4.67 6.23 5.68
C THR A 173 4.22 6.40 4.22
N ALA A 174 2.99 6.87 3.99
CA ALA A 174 2.48 7.17 2.65
C ALA A 174 3.33 8.23 1.94
N LYS A 175 3.59 9.35 2.61
CA LYS A 175 4.43 10.42 2.06
C LYS A 175 5.85 9.95 1.76
N VAL A 176 6.43 9.12 2.63
CA VAL A 176 7.78 8.56 2.44
C VAL A 176 7.82 7.64 1.20
N ILE A 177 6.80 6.80 1.01
CA ILE A 177 6.72 5.94 -0.19
C ILE A 177 6.49 6.79 -1.45
N GLN A 178 5.66 7.83 -1.38
CA GLN A 178 5.46 8.77 -2.51
C GLN A 178 6.75 9.46 -2.93
N GLN A 179 7.63 9.81 -1.98
CA GLN A 179 8.94 10.40 -2.28
C GLN A 179 9.88 9.45 -3.03
N LEU A 180 9.69 8.13 -2.88
CA LEU A 180 10.37 7.13 -3.70
C LEU A 180 9.76 7.00 -5.11
N GLY A 181 8.54 7.45 -5.30
CA GLY A 181 7.85 7.41 -6.59
C GLY A 181 8.58 8.13 -7.70
N GLU A 182 8.27 7.76 -8.94
CA GLU A 182 8.56 8.62 -10.09
C GLU A 182 7.72 9.91 -10.06
N GLU A 183 6.54 9.84 -9.43
CA GLU A 183 5.62 10.97 -9.26
C GLU A 183 6.07 11.87 -8.08
N LYS A 184 7.22 12.55 -8.23
CA LYS A 184 7.90 13.27 -7.12
C LYS A 184 7.14 14.42 -6.46
N ILE A 185 5.99 14.84 -6.98
CA ILE A 185 5.33 16.10 -6.56
C ILE A 185 3.85 15.90 -6.20
N ASP A 186 3.10 15.12 -6.98
CA ASP A 186 1.66 14.89 -6.74
C ASP A 186 1.32 13.39 -6.85
N PRO A 187 0.58 12.82 -5.88
CA PRO A 187 0.18 11.43 -5.94
C PRO A 187 -0.81 11.20 -7.08
N THR A 188 -0.70 10.06 -7.77
CA THR A 188 -1.70 9.67 -8.78
C THR A 188 -2.92 9.13 -8.06
N TYR A 189 -4.05 9.80 -8.22
CA TYR A 189 -5.28 9.44 -7.53
C TYR A 189 -5.99 8.26 -8.21
N LEU A 190 -6.35 7.25 -7.43
CA LEU A 190 -7.25 6.20 -7.90
C LEU A 190 -8.65 6.78 -8.01
N ASN A 191 -9.37 6.45 -9.08
CA ASN A 191 -10.78 6.83 -9.25
C ASN A 191 -11.70 5.98 -8.36
N LEU A 192 -11.41 5.92 -7.05
CA LEU A 192 -12.11 5.08 -6.07
C LEU A 192 -12.96 5.94 -5.13
N SER A 193 -14.20 5.49 -4.91
CA SER A 193 -15.09 6.02 -3.88
C SER A 193 -15.59 4.88 -3.01
N MET A 194 -15.30 5.01 -1.73
CA MET A 194 -15.76 4.10 -0.70
C MET A 194 -16.50 4.92 0.34
N ARG A 195 -17.65 4.42 0.81
CA ARG A 195 -18.35 5.06 1.92
C ARG A 195 -17.43 5.11 3.14
N GLY A 196 -17.17 6.31 3.63
CA GLY A 196 -16.36 6.52 4.82
C GLY A 196 -16.99 6.02 6.10
N TYR A 197 -16.25 6.18 7.19
CA TYR A 197 -16.70 5.91 8.54
C TYR A 197 -16.19 7.03 9.44
N ASN A 198 -17.07 7.60 10.27
CA ASN A 198 -16.72 8.73 11.11
C ASN A 198 -16.95 8.42 12.59
N GLY A 199 -16.17 9.09 13.44
CA GLY A 199 -16.50 9.27 14.85
C GLY A 199 -16.06 8.20 15.84
N MET A 200 -15.23 7.23 15.45
CA MET A 200 -14.50 6.34 16.39
C MET A 200 -13.20 5.83 15.75
N ALA A 201 -12.16 5.60 16.57
CA ALA A 201 -10.91 5.01 16.10
C ALA A 201 -11.12 3.54 15.75
N ASN A 202 -11.28 3.19 14.48
CA ASN A 202 -11.36 1.79 14.06
C ASN A 202 -10.64 1.52 12.73
N CYS A 203 -9.80 2.48 12.31
CA CYS A 203 -9.00 2.43 11.09
C CYS A 203 -8.10 1.19 11.03
N THR A 204 -7.56 0.75 12.17
CA THR A 204 -6.68 -0.43 12.29
C THR A 204 -7.24 -1.70 11.66
N VAL A 205 -8.55 -1.91 11.70
CA VAL A 205 -9.21 -3.08 11.10
C VAL A 205 -10.08 -2.72 9.91
N LYS A 206 -10.83 -1.60 9.97
CA LYS A 206 -11.75 -1.23 8.88
C LYS A 206 -11.01 -0.89 7.58
N GLU A 207 -9.82 -0.31 7.66
CA GLU A 207 -9.04 0.05 6.49
C GLU A 207 -8.48 -1.18 5.80
N LEU A 208 -7.96 -2.15 6.56
CA LEU A 208 -7.50 -3.41 6.00
C LEU A 208 -8.64 -4.25 5.43
N PHE A 209 -9.81 -4.26 6.06
CA PHE A 209 -11.01 -4.90 5.48
C PHE A 209 -11.46 -4.20 4.18
N GLY A 210 -11.37 -2.86 4.14
CA GLY A 210 -11.59 -2.07 2.95
C GLY A 210 -10.61 -2.38 1.83
N THR A 211 -9.33 -2.45 2.18
CA THR A 211 -8.22 -2.77 1.29
C THR A 211 -8.36 -4.16 0.70
N PHE A 212 -8.74 -5.16 1.50
CA PHE A 212 -9.01 -6.51 1.01
C PHE A 212 -10.14 -6.52 -0.02
N ARG A 213 -11.22 -5.76 0.20
CA ARG A 213 -12.29 -5.62 -0.82
C ARG A 213 -11.80 -4.97 -2.11
N VAL A 214 -10.92 -3.97 -2.02
CA VAL A 214 -10.30 -3.34 -3.20
C VAL A 214 -9.45 -4.36 -3.96
N VAL A 215 -8.69 -5.20 -3.25
CA VAL A 215 -7.92 -6.29 -3.86
C VAL A 215 -8.81 -7.28 -4.59
N LEU A 216 -9.88 -7.78 -3.94
CA LEU A 216 -10.83 -8.70 -4.56
C LEU A 216 -11.48 -8.10 -5.79
N TYR A 217 -11.89 -6.83 -5.72
CA TYR A 217 -12.42 -6.11 -6.88
C TYR A 217 -11.38 -6.00 -7.99
N ASN A 218 -10.13 -5.64 -7.67
CA ASN A 218 -9.04 -5.53 -8.65
C ASN A 218 -8.74 -6.85 -9.37
N CYS A 219 -8.93 -8.00 -8.70
CA CYS A 219 -8.81 -9.33 -9.29
C CYS A 219 -9.93 -9.65 -10.32
N GLN A 220 -11.03 -8.90 -10.30
CA GLN A 220 -12.13 -9.02 -11.26
C GLN A 220 -12.06 -7.94 -12.33
N LYS A 221 -11.82 -6.70 -11.91
CA LYS A 221 -11.77 -5.52 -12.76
C LYS A 221 -10.70 -4.56 -12.25
N SER A 222 -9.75 -4.23 -13.13
CA SER A 222 -8.61 -3.38 -12.79
C SER A 222 -9.04 -2.03 -12.20
N ILE A 223 -8.47 -1.66 -11.04
CA ILE A 223 -8.67 -0.35 -10.41
C ILE A 223 -7.75 0.73 -10.99
N PHE A 224 -6.75 0.33 -11.78
CA PHE A 224 -5.74 1.23 -12.35
C PHE A 224 -6.08 1.68 -13.77
N GLN A 225 -6.85 0.88 -14.51
CA GLN A 225 -7.04 1.04 -15.95
C GLN A 225 -7.66 2.40 -16.31
N GLU A 226 -8.71 2.82 -15.61
CA GLU A 226 -9.33 4.13 -15.86
C GLU A 226 -8.41 5.29 -15.50
N THR A 227 -7.74 5.24 -14.35
CA THR A 227 -6.82 6.30 -13.93
C THR A 227 -5.63 6.44 -14.88
N ILE A 228 -5.04 5.32 -15.32
CA ILE A 228 -3.92 5.31 -16.28
C ILE A 228 -4.38 5.82 -17.64
N ALA A 229 -5.55 5.41 -18.12
CA ALA A 229 -6.09 5.85 -19.41
C ALA A 229 -6.46 7.34 -19.45
N THR A 230 -6.77 7.95 -18.31
CA THR A 230 -7.23 9.34 -18.22
C THR A 230 -6.20 10.32 -17.66
N GLY A 231 -5.05 9.83 -17.18
CA GLY A 231 -3.95 10.69 -16.69
C GLY A 231 -4.34 11.56 -15.49
N LEU A 232 -5.26 11.12 -14.64
CA LEU A 232 -5.86 11.92 -13.57
C LEU A 232 -4.82 12.36 -12.52
N LYS A 233 -4.27 13.55 -12.69
CA LYS A 233 -3.46 14.25 -11.67
C LYS A 233 -4.31 15.00 -10.64
N LYS A 234 -5.57 15.31 -10.98
CA LYS A 234 -6.62 15.86 -10.10
C LYS A 234 -7.96 15.27 -10.53
N LEU A 235 -8.86 14.95 -9.60
CA LEU A 235 -10.23 14.56 -9.94
C LEU A 235 -11.00 15.83 -10.36
N PRO A 236 -11.35 16.03 -11.65
CA PRO A 236 -12.26 17.11 -12.04
C PRO A 236 -13.66 16.79 -11.51
N VAL A 237 -14.43 17.82 -11.16
CA VAL A 237 -15.82 17.72 -10.66
C VAL A 237 -16.70 16.87 -11.61
N GLU A 238 -16.40 16.91 -12.90
CA GLU A 238 -17.09 16.20 -13.99
C GLU A 238 -16.94 14.67 -13.94
N LEU A 239 -15.95 14.14 -13.22
CA LEU A 239 -15.70 12.69 -13.10
C LEU A 239 -16.34 12.02 -11.88
N LYS A 240 -17.11 12.76 -11.05
CA LYS A 240 -17.92 12.18 -9.96
C LYS A 240 -18.92 11.11 -10.45
N SER A 241 -19.31 11.15 -11.72
CA SER A 241 -20.22 10.19 -12.36
C SER A 241 -19.55 8.86 -12.75
N ARG A 242 -18.20 8.79 -12.81
CA ARG A 242 -17.44 7.62 -13.26
C ARG A 242 -16.66 6.93 -12.15
N THR A 243 -16.89 7.30 -10.88
CA THR A 243 -16.07 6.76 -9.78
C THR A 243 -16.32 5.27 -9.54
N ILE A 244 -15.23 4.51 -9.41
CA ILE A 244 -15.26 3.08 -9.12
C ILE A 244 -15.66 2.88 -7.66
N LYS A 245 -16.76 2.15 -7.45
CA LYS A 245 -17.19 1.68 -6.13
C LYS A 245 -16.79 0.20 -6.01
N PRO A 246 -15.73 -0.16 -5.27
CA PRO A 246 -15.25 -1.55 -5.14
C PRO A 246 -16.22 -2.40 -4.30
N LYS A 247 -17.38 -2.69 -4.89
CA LYS A 247 -18.41 -3.55 -4.34
C LYS A 247 -18.09 -4.98 -4.73
N VAL A 248 -17.96 -5.81 -3.72
CA VAL A 248 -17.75 -7.25 -3.82
C VAL A 248 -18.79 -7.83 -2.89
N GLY A 249 -19.80 -8.52 -3.44
CA GLY A 249 -20.97 -8.98 -2.67
C GLY A 249 -21.75 -7.86 -1.96
N ASN A 250 -22.70 -8.28 -1.10
CA ASN A 250 -23.42 -7.39 -0.19
C ASN A 250 -22.58 -7.11 1.06
N THR A 251 -22.70 -5.91 1.62
CA THR A 251 -22.00 -5.56 2.87
C THR A 251 -22.45 -6.39 4.07
N ARG A 252 -23.75 -6.70 4.21
CA ARG A 252 -24.27 -7.55 5.31
C ARG A 252 -23.73 -8.97 5.20
N ASP A 253 -23.70 -9.52 4.00
CA ASP A 253 -23.21 -10.88 3.74
C ASP A 253 -21.70 -10.95 3.98
N ASN A 254 -20.91 -9.99 3.49
CA ASN A 254 -19.47 -9.95 3.78
C ASN A 254 -19.17 -9.85 5.29
N ARG A 255 -20.02 -9.16 6.06
CA ARG A 255 -19.89 -9.12 7.53
C ARG A 255 -20.27 -10.46 8.15
N LYS A 256 -21.31 -11.12 7.66
CA LYS A 256 -21.69 -12.47 8.09
C LYS A 256 -20.56 -13.47 7.82
N MET A 257 -19.99 -13.45 6.62
CA MET A 257 -18.85 -14.30 6.24
C MET A 257 -17.64 -14.06 7.12
N LEU A 258 -17.40 -12.81 7.57
CA LEU A 258 -16.35 -12.51 8.53
C LEU A 258 -16.61 -13.16 9.90
N LEU A 259 -17.84 -13.08 10.42
CA LEU A 259 -18.23 -13.80 11.64
C LEU A 259 -18.04 -15.32 11.46
N GLU A 260 -18.58 -15.89 10.38
CA GLU A 260 -18.49 -17.32 10.08
C GLU A 260 -17.03 -17.77 9.99
N ALA A 261 -16.17 -17.00 9.33
CA ALA A 261 -14.73 -17.26 9.28
C ALA A 261 -14.07 -17.28 10.68
N PHE A 262 -14.57 -16.53 11.66
CA PHE A 262 -14.11 -16.63 13.04
C PHE A 262 -14.61 -17.89 13.75
N ILE A 263 -15.89 -18.26 13.59
CA ILE A 263 -16.54 -19.28 14.43
C ILE A 263 -16.61 -20.70 13.82
N LYS A 264 -16.43 -20.86 12.50
CA LYS A 264 -16.64 -22.15 11.80
C LYS A 264 -15.56 -23.19 12.11
N GLU A 265 -14.37 -22.76 12.52
CA GLU A 265 -13.37 -23.67 13.09
C GLU A 265 -13.74 -23.93 14.55
N ALA A 266 -13.81 -25.20 15.00
CA ALA A 266 -14.23 -25.62 16.34
C ALA A 266 -13.26 -25.21 17.47
N ARG A 267 -12.79 -23.95 17.46
CA ARG A 267 -11.84 -23.34 18.39
C ARG A 267 -12.51 -22.54 19.51
N PHE A 268 -13.83 -22.36 19.43
CA PHE A 268 -14.61 -21.62 20.41
C PHE A 268 -15.72 -22.50 21.01
N ASN A 269 -15.91 -22.38 22.33
CA ASN A 269 -17.04 -23.02 22.99
C ASN A 269 -18.35 -22.28 22.68
N LYS A 270 -19.49 -22.90 23.02
CA LYS A 270 -20.84 -22.35 22.76
C LYS A 270 -21.02 -20.92 23.27
N LYS A 271 -20.49 -20.59 24.47
CA LYS A 271 -20.60 -19.25 25.06
C LYS A 271 -19.82 -18.21 24.24
N GLN A 272 -18.62 -18.55 23.79
CA GLN A 272 -17.78 -17.69 22.95
C GLN A 272 -18.41 -17.46 21.56
N VAL A 273 -18.94 -18.50 20.94
CA VAL A 273 -19.67 -18.38 19.67
C VAL A 273 -20.89 -17.48 19.82
N SER A 274 -21.64 -17.65 20.92
CA SER A 274 -22.80 -16.79 21.23
C SER A 274 -22.40 -15.32 21.37
N ALA A 275 -21.29 -15.03 22.06
CA ALA A 275 -20.80 -13.65 22.24
C ALA A 275 -20.37 -13.01 20.90
N LEU A 276 -19.68 -13.75 20.02
CA LEU A 276 -19.31 -13.26 18.69
C LEU A 276 -20.53 -13.06 17.79
N THR A 277 -21.51 -13.95 17.88
CA THR A 277 -22.78 -13.84 17.13
C THR A 277 -23.58 -12.63 17.61
N HIS A 278 -23.58 -12.36 18.92
CA HIS A 278 -24.23 -11.18 19.49
C HIS A 278 -23.68 -9.87 18.91
N LEU A 279 -22.36 -9.74 18.72
CA LEU A 279 -21.75 -8.58 18.03
C LEU A 279 -22.34 -8.36 16.63
N TYR A 280 -22.59 -9.43 15.88
CA TYR A 280 -23.18 -9.32 14.55
C TYR A 280 -24.64 -8.88 14.59
N ASN A 281 -25.41 -9.37 15.56
CA ASN A 281 -26.81 -8.96 15.73
C ASN A 281 -26.89 -7.46 16.07
N VAL A 282 -26.06 -6.97 16.99
CA VAL A 282 -25.99 -5.54 17.32
C VAL A 282 -25.51 -4.71 16.12
N TYR A 283 -24.63 -5.25 15.28
CA TYR A 283 -24.26 -4.62 14.01
C TYR A 283 -25.45 -4.52 13.03
N LEU A 284 -26.29 -5.56 12.95
CA LEU A 284 -27.49 -5.53 12.11
C LEU A 284 -28.50 -4.49 12.59
N GLU A 285 -28.73 -4.41 13.91
CA GLU A 285 -29.58 -3.38 14.52
C GLU A 285 -29.05 -1.96 14.25
N LEU A 286 -27.73 -1.76 14.40
CA LEU A 286 -27.07 -0.50 14.04
C LEU A 286 -27.33 -0.13 12.58
N LYS A 287 -27.29 -1.11 11.67
CA LYS A 287 -27.54 -0.90 10.24
C LYS A 287 -28.98 -0.55 9.93
N GLU A 288 -29.92 -1.28 10.50
CA GLU A 288 -31.36 -1.04 10.34
C GLU A 288 -31.75 0.34 10.86
N GLN A 289 -31.30 0.70 12.07
CA GLN A 289 -31.59 2.01 12.64
C GLN A 289 -30.98 3.16 11.83
N ARG A 290 -29.79 2.98 11.23
CA ARG A 290 -29.23 3.98 10.29
C ARG A 290 -30.10 4.13 9.06
N GLU A 291 -30.56 3.03 8.47
CA GLU A 291 -31.42 3.06 7.28
C GLU A 291 -32.75 3.75 7.60
N LYS A 292 -33.37 3.43 8.74
CA LYS A 292 -34.59 4.09 9.23
C LYS A 292 -34.40 5.60 9.43
N ARG A 293 -33.32 6.02 10.10
CA ARG A 293 -33.04 7.44 10.33
C ARG A 293 -32.76 8.22 9.05
N ILE A 294 -32.08 7.62 8.07
CA ILE A 294 -31.89 8.23 6.75
C ILE A 294 -33.22 8.38 6.01
N ALA A 295 -34.11 7.40 6.14
CA ALA A 295 -35.43 7.47 5.53
C ALA A 295 -36.31 8.55 6.18
N GLU A 296 -36.22 8.72 7.50
CA GLU A 296 -36.93 9.75 8.26
C GLU A 296 -36.37 11.16 8.03
N ASN A 297 -35.05 11.29 7.93
CA ASN A 297 -34.36 12.55 7.64
C ASN A 297 -33.16 12.28 6.70
N PRO A 298 -33.29 12.57 5.40
CA PRO A 298 -32.20 12.40 4.44
C PRO A 298 -30.94 13.24 4.76
N TYR A 299 -31.09 14.30 5.56
CA TYR A 299 -30.01 15.16 6.04
C TYR A 299 -29.46 14.77 7.41
N TYR A 300 -29.90 13.63 7.98
CA TYR A 300 -29.52 13.16 9.32
C TYR A 300 -28.01 13.21 9.59
N PHE A 301 -27.17 12.92 8.59
CA PHE A 301 -25.70 12.94 8.75
C PHE A 301 -25.05 14.33 8.66
N LEU A 302 -25.80 15.36 8.31
CA LEU A 302 -25.36 16.76 8.44
C LEU A 302 -25.69 17.32 9.83
N GLU A 303 -26.75 16.80 10.47
CA GLU A 303 -27.27 17.29 11.76
C GLU A 303 -26.77 16.49 12.96
N TYR A 304 -26.47 15.20 12.79
CA TYR A 304 -25.98 14.32 13.85
C TYR A 304 -24.60 13.74 13.53
N SER A 305 -23.70 13.76 14.52
CA SER A 305 -22.41 13.11 14.36
C SER A 305 -22.62 11.60 14.26
N GLN A 306 -22.14 10.99 13.16
CA GLN A 306 -22.14 9.52 13.03
C GLN A 306 -21.43 8.84 14.21
N GLY A 307 -20.53 9.56 14.89
CA GLY A 307 -19.84 9.12 16.10
C GLY A 307 -20.77 8.86 17.26
N GLU A 308 -21.58 9.83 17.68
CA GLU A 308 -22.47 9.69 18.85
C GLU A 308 -23.49 8.57 18.68
N PHE A 309 -24.09 8.46 17.49
CA PHE A 309 -25.03 7.38 17.19
C PHE A 309 -24.37 6.00 17.25
N THR A 310 -23.11 5.90 16.81
CA THR A 310 -22.39 4.62 16.88
C THR A 310 -21.90 4.33 18.30
N ALA A 311 -21.54 5.38 19.06
CA ALA A 311 -21.06 5.26 20.43
C ALA A 311 -22.11 4.66 21.37
N SER A 312 -23.41 4.92 21.16
CA SER A 312 -24.46 4.29 21.97
C SER A 312 -24.50 2.76 21.81
N PHE A 313 -24.31 2.25 20.60
CA PHE A 313 -24.19 0.82 20.32
C PHE A 313 -22.87 0.23 20.85
N THR A 314 -21.77 0.98 20.76
CA THR A 314 -20.52 0.57 21.40
C THR A 314 -20.70 0.45 22.92
N ASN A 315 -21.39 1.41 23.56
CA ASN A 315 -21.67 1.39 24.99
C ASN A 315 -22.58 0.22 25.40
N SER A 316 -23.56 -0.17 24.58
CA SER A 316 -24.38 -1.35 24.88
C SER A 316 -23.53 -2.63 24.90
N ILE A 317 -22.61 -2.78 23.94
CA ILE A 317 -21.64 -3.89 23.91
C ILE A 317 -20.68 -3.85 25.11
N ILE A 318 -20.15 -2.68 25.48
CA ILE A 318 -19.26 -2.55 26.65
C ILE A 318 -19.96 -3.03 27.94
N ASN A 319 -21.23 -2.67 28.10
CA ASN A 319 -21.99 -3.01 29.31
C ASN A 319 -22.52 -4.45 29.29
N ASP A 320 -22.60 -5.09 28.12
CA ASP A 320 -23.11 -6.46 27.98
C ASP A 320 -22.26 -7.50 28.75
N SER A 321 -22.93 -8.45 29.41
CA SER A 321 -22.29 -9.47 30.25
C SER A 321 -21.47 -10.51 29.47
N SER A 322 -21.75 -10.68 28.17
CA SER A 322 -21.05 -11.61 27.28
C SER A 322 -19.72 -11.05 26.76
N SER A 323 -19.54 -9.73 26.85
CA SER A 323 -18.32 -9.03 26.40
C SER A 323 -17.12 -9.33 27.30
N PRO A 324 -15.95 -9.70 26.73
CA PRO A 324 -14.75 -9.99 27.53
C PRO A 324 -14.32 -8.80 28.40
N LEU A 325 -13.89 -9.05 29.63
CA LEU A 325 -13.42 -7.99 30.53
C LEU A 325 -12.24 -7.20 29.94
N THR A 326 -11.34 -7.87 29.22
CA THR A 326 -10.24 -7.25 28.49
C THR A 326 -10.72 -6.31 27.40
N PHE A 327 -11.75 -6.70 26.64
CA PHE A 327 -12.41 -5.83 25.66
C PHE A 327 -12.95 -4.58 26.37
N LYS A 328 -13.74 -4.74 27.43
CA LYS A 328 -14.31 -3.60 28.19
C LYS A 328 -13.24 -2.62 28.67
N LYS A 329 -12.15 -3.13 29.26
CA LYS A 329 -11.02 -2.32 29.75
C LYS A 329 -10.28 -1.60 28.64
N SER A 330 -10.20 -2.21 27.46
CA SER A 330 -9.51 -1.64 26.30
C SER A 330 -10.32 -0.59 25.54
N GLN A 331 -11.61 -0.45 25.86
CA GLN A 331 -12.43 0.63 25.31
C GLN A 331 -12.05 1.91 26.04
N SER A 332 -11.05 2.58 25.52
CA SER A 332 -10.78 3.97 25.82
C SER A 332 -11.26 4.81 24.65
N PHE A 333 -12.09 5.81 24.93
CA PHE A 333 -12.41 6.87 23.96
C PHE A 333 -11.28 7.90 23.85
N ASP A 334 -10.09 7.60 24.41
CA ASP A 334 -8.87 8.36 24.19
C ASP A 334 -8.40 8.24 22.73
N ASN A 335 -7.58 9.19 22.31
CA ASN A 335 -7.09 9.22 20.94
C ASN A 335 -6.14 8.04 20.67
N PHE A 336 -6.57 7.13 19.78
CA PHE A 336 -5.73 6.02 19.30
C PHE A 336 -4.32 6.48 18.87
N LYS A 337 -3.31 5.75 19.35
CA LYS A 337 -1.90 5.89 18.97
C LYS A 337 -1.33 4.56 18.50
N VAL A 338 -0.59 4.60 17.40
CA VAL A 338 0.08 3.41 16.84
C VAL A 338 1.24 2.98 17.73
N PHE A 339 2.06 3.95 18.17
CA PHE A 339 3.21 3.74 19.04
C PHE A 339 2.88 4.20 20.44
N THR A 340 3.00 3.30 21.41
CA THR A 340 2.60 3.58 22.81
C THR A 340 3.74 3.40 23.80
N SER A 341 4.84 2.78 23.36
CA SER A 341 5.99 2.51 24.22
C SER A 341 6.81 3.78 24.51
N SER A 342 7.04 4.06 25.80
CA SER A 342 7.94 5.13 26.26
C SER A 342 9.37 4.62 26.55
N LYS A 343 9.72 3.41 26.08
CA LYS A 343 11.05 2.82 26.33
C LYS A 343 12.13 3.62 25.58
N ARG A 344 13.07 4.22 26.32
CA ARG A 344 14.16 5.07 25.77
C ARG A 344 15.04 4.39 24.71
N GLN A 345 15.16 3.06 24.76
CA GLN A 345 15.95 2.29 23.81
C GLN A 345 15.28 2.08 22.44
N LEU A 346 13.98 2.38 22.33
CA LEU A 346 13.31 2.30 21.04
C LEU A 346 13.64 3.54 20.23
N THR A 347 14.00 3.32 18.98
CA THR A 347 14.31 4.35 18.00
C THR A 347 13.06 5.08 17.53
N ASN A 348 13.25 6.30 17.01
CA ASN A 348 12.17 7.07 16.40
C ASN A 348 11.99 6.64 14.94
N LEU A 349 10.78 6.23 14.57
CA LEU A 349 10.52 5.79 13.19
C LEU A 349 10.78 6.90 12.16
N GLY A 350 10.47 8.16 12.50
CA GLY A 350 10.72 9.30 11.61
C GLY A 350 12.20 9.48 11.26
N GLU A 351 13.08 9.29 12.25
CA GLU A 351 14.54 9.35 12.06
C GLU A 351 15.05 8.18 11.22
N ILE A 352 14.54 6.97 11.47
CA ILE A 352 14.89 5.78 10.67
C ILE A 352 14.50 6.00 9.20
N LEU A 353 13.27 6.44 8.95
CA LEU A 353 12.77 6.65 7.59
C LEU A 353 13.56 7.74 6.87
N LYS A 354 13.92 8.82 7.58
CA LYS A 354 14.78 9.88 7.05
C LYS A 354 16.15 9.32 6.65
N GLY A 355 16.79 8.55 7.53
CA GLY A 355 18.09 7.92 7.24
C GLY A 355 18.05 7.02 6.01
N ILE A 356 16.99 6.21 5.85
CA ILE A 356 16.80 5.36 4.67
C ILE A 356 16.68 6.20 3.38
N LEU A 357 15.95 7.32 3.42
CA LEU A 357 15.81 8.21 2.26
C LEU A 357 17.12 8.96 1.94
N ASP A 358 17.87 9.38 2.96
CA ASP A 358 19.15 10.06 2.79
C ASP A 358 20.18 9.11 2.14
N GLU A 359 20.22 7.83 2.54
CA GLU A 359 21.04 6.78 1.89
C GLU A 359 20.70 6.64 0.39
N GLU A 360 19.42 6.64 0.04
CA GLU A 360 18.96 6.54 -1.36
C GLU A 360 19.39 7.76 -2.18
N ASN A 361 19.27 8.96 -1.62
CA ASN A 361 19.70 10.20 -2.27
C ASN A 361 21.22 10.22 -2.50
N ILE A 362 22.01 9.77 -1.51
CA ILE A 362 23.47 9.65 -1.65
C ILE A 362 23.82 8.65 -2.76
N ARG A 363 23.17 7.47 -2.76
CA ARG A 363 23.38 6.44 -3.79
C ARG A 363 23.12 6.97 -5.20
N LYS A 364 22.03 7.71 -5.36
CA LYS A 364 21.67 8.36 -6.63
C LYS A 364 22.72 9.39 -7.06
N ASN A 365 23.17 10.25 -6.15
CA ASN A 365 24.20 11.25 -6.44
C ASN A 365 25.52 10.60 -6.85
N LEU A 366 25.91 9.51 -6.17
CA LEU A 366 27.11 8.75 -6.50
C LEU A 366 27.00 8.14 -7.90
N HIS A 367 25.85 7.53 -8.26
CA HIS A 367 25.61 7.03 -9.61
C HIS A 367 25.70 8.13 -10.69
N HIS A 368 25.18 9.32 -10.43
CA HIS A 368 25.31 10.45 -11.35
C HIS A 368 26.77 10.89 -11.54
N LEU A 369 27.55 10.95 -10.45
CA LEU A 369 28.98 11.28 -10.50
C LEU A 369 29.77 10.22 -11.28
N THR A 370 29.53 8.94 -11.03
CA THR A 370 30.20 7.84 -11.76
C THR A 370 29.83 7.82 -13.23
N ARG A 371 28.56 8.06 -13.58
CA ARG A 371 28.11 8.16 -14.98
C ARG A 371 28.77 9.33 -15.70
N ASN A 372 28.83 10.50 -15.07
CA ASN A 372 29.50 11.67 -15.64
C ASN A 372 31.00 11.46 -15.81
N ALA A 373 31.66 10.80 -14.84
CA ALA A 373 33.06 10.43 -14.95
C ALA A 373 33.33 9.45 -16.11
N SER A 374 32.45 8.46 -16.30
CA SER A 374 32.54 7.50 -17.41
C SER A 374 32.31 8.15 -18.77
N ILE A 375 31.34 9.06 -18.89
CA ILE A 375 31.12 9.86 -20.11
C ILE A 375 32.35 10.73 -20.41
N ASN A 376 32.88 11.43 -19.40
CA ASN A 376 34.07 12.26 -19.57
C ASN A 376 35.31 11.43 -19.97
N ALA A 377 35.44 10.21 -19.46
CA ALA A 377 36.50 9.28 -19.87
C ALA A 377 36.31 8.80 -21.32
N SER A 378 35.07 8.49 -21.73
CA SER A 378 34.75 8.11 -23.11
C SER A 378 35.04 9.25 -24.09
N VAL A 379 34.65 10.48 -23.76
CA VAL A 379 34.91 11.66 -24.58
C VAL A 379 36.41 11.96 -24.67
N LYS A 380 37.16 11.81 -23.57
CA LYS A 380 38.63 11.92 -23.59
C LYS A 380 39.28 10.85 -24.47
N ASN A 381 38.81 9.61 -24.42
CA ASN A 381 39.31 8.54 -25.27
C ASN A 381 39.02 8.81 -26.75
N GLU A 382 37.79 9.21 -27.10
CA GLU A 382 37.46 9.61 -28.48
C GLU A 382 38.31 10.78 -28.99
N LEU A 383 38.53 11.80 -28.15
CA LEU A 383 39.42 12.92 -28.48
C LEU A 383 40.87 12.48 -28.65
N HIS A 384 41.34 11.50 -27.86
CA HIS A 384 42.68 10.94 -27.99
C HIS A 384 42.82 10.13 -29.28
N THR A 385 41.83 9.28 -29.61
CA THR A 385 41.78 8.51 -30.86
C THR A 385 41.72 9.42 -32.08
N ARG A 386 40.92 10.50 -32.05
CA ARG A 386 40.91 11.51 -33.13
C ARG A 386 42.25 12.23 -33.28
N LYS A 387 42.95 12.52 -32.18
CA LYS A 387 44.30 13.12 -32.23
C LYS A 387 45.35 12.16 -32.78
N GLN A 388 45.26 10.86 -32.48
CA GLN A 388 46.13 9.84 -33.08
C GLN A 388 45.87 9.67 -34.59
N LEU A 389 44.61 9.60 -35.01
CA LEU A 389 44.26 9.51 -36.44
C LEU A 389 44.76 10.73 -37.23
N THR A 390 44.65 11.94 -36.65
CA THR A 390 45.16 13.17 -37.27
C THR A 390 46.68 13.33 -37.21
N SER A 391 47.38 12.66 -36.29
CA SER A 391 48.84 12.59 -36.31
C SER A 391 49.36 11.54 -37.30
N ASP A 392 48.64 10.45 -37.48
CA ASP A 392 48.98 9.39 -38.43
C ASP A 392 48.77 9.86 -39.89
N ASP A 393 47.72 10.64 -40.16
CA ASP A 393 47.52 11.31 -41.46
C ASP A 393 48.62 12.34 -41.78
N LYS A 394 49.16 13.02 -40.75
CA LYS A 394 50.31 13.93 -40.93
C LYS A 394 51.60 13.17 -41.22
N ASN A 395 51.80 11.99 -40.62
CA ASN A 395 52.99 11.16 -40.88
C ASN A 395 52.93 10.47 -42.26
N LEU A 396 51.74 10.15 -42.78
CA LEU A 396 51.54 9.67 -44.16
C LEU A 396 51.79 10.76 -45.21
N SER A 397 51.57 12.04 -44.88
CA SER A 397 51.87 13.17 -45.78
C SER A 397 53.35 13.56 -45.86
N VAL A 398 54.19 13.07 -44.93
CA VAL A 398 55.63 13.40 -44.87
C VAL A 398 56.51 12.30 -45.50
N SER A 399 56.00 11.08 -45.70
CA SER A 399 56.76 9.97 -46.29
C SER A 399 56.77 9.90 -47.82
N ASN A 400 55.96 10.71 -48.53
CA ASN A 400 55.88 10.68 -50.00
C ASN A 400 56.72 11.73 -50.74
N ASN A 401 57.61 12.47 -50.06
CA ASN A 401 58.42 13.53 -50.69
C ASN A 401 59.92 13.20 -50.86
N LYS A 402 60.27 11.95 -51.21
CA LYS A 402 61.60 11.63 -51.75
C LYS A 402 61.55 10.51 -52.79
N LYS A 403 61.34 10.90 -54.05
CA LYS A 403 62.03 10.45 -55.27
C LYS A 403 61.13 10.72 -56.47
N ASN A 404 61.59 11.56 -57.39
CA ASN A 404 61.68 11.23 -58.81
C ASN A 404 62.19 12.48 -59.56
N ASP A 405 63.49 12.47 -59.86
CA ASP A 405 64.04 13.25 -60.97
C ASP A 405 64.05 12.36 -62.22
N CYS A 406 63.63 13.00 -63.32
CA CYS A 406 63.92 12.73 -64.74
C CYS A 406 63.38 11.41 -65.36
N ILE A 407 62.60 11.54 -66.44
CA ILE A 407 63.09 11.60 -67.84
C ILE A 407 61.90 11.82 -68.80
N ASP A 408 62.16 12.64 -69.83
CA ASP A 408 61.35 12.98 -71.01
C ASP A 408 60.70 11.81 -71.77
N TYR A 409 59.58 12.06 -72.46
CA TYR A 409 59.51 12.10 -73.94
C TYR A 409 58.09 12.40 -74.48
N TYR A 410 58.07 13.29 -75.48
CA TYR A 410 57.07 13.58 -76.52
C TYR A 410 55.84 12.67 -76.68
N SER A 411 54.67 13.29 -76.96
CA SER A 411 53.98 13.20 -78.27
C SER A 411 52.45 13.38 -78.15
N LYS A 412 51.98 14.52 -78.70
CA LYS A 412 50.85 14.70 -79.65
C LYS A 412 49.53 13.90 -79.54
N MET A 413 48.50 14.66 -79.93
CA MET A 413 47.16 14.32 -80.43
C MET A 413 46.06 14.24 -79.36
N ASP A 414 45.23 15.28 -79.22
CA ASP A 414 44.06 15.63 -80.05
C ASP A 414 43.07 14.46 -80.17
N VAL A 415 41.85 14.63 -79.62
CA VAL A 415 40.54 14.49 -80.31
C VAL A 415 39.39 14.54 -79.29
N LYS A 416 38.67 15.66 -79.36
CA LYS A 416 37.20 15.87 -79.30
C LYS A 416 36.27 14.88 -78.57
N SER A 417 35.39 15.50 -77.77
CA SER A 417 33.91 15.34 -77.68
C SER A 417 33.38 13.96 -77.23
N LYS A 418 32.42 13.86 -76.32
CA LYS A 418 31.24 14.68 -76.02
C LYS A 418 30.92 14.62 -74.52
#